data_AF-A0A2N9FJ40-F1
#
_entry.id   AF-A0A2N9FJ40-F1
#
_cell.length_a   1.000
_cell.length_b   1.000
_cell.length_c   1.000
_cell.angle_alpha   90.00
_cell.angle_beta   90.00
_cell.angle_gamma   90.00
#
_symmetry.space_group_name_H-M   'P 1'
#
loop_
_entity.id
_entity.type
_entity.pdbx_description
1 polymer ?
#
loop_
_entity_poly.entity_id
_entity_poly.type
_entity_poly.pdbx_seq_one_letter_code
_entity_poly.pdbx_strand_id
1 'polypeptide(L)'
;MGFIAGVILGIAVGLAIIVGLVRSENSRSKRRSDLATIIAAFARMTVEDSRKLLPPEYYPSWVTFSQLQKLSLNWLNTHLTKIWPYVNEAASELIKASAEPVLEQYRPMILSSLKFSKFTLGTVAPQFTGVSIIENGESGITMELEMNWDGNPSIVLDIKTRVGLALPVQMQNDLNIYCIL
;
A
#
# COMPACT_ATOMS: atom_id res chain seq x y z
N MET A 1 59.70 27.55 57.57
CA MET A 1 59.58 26.43 56.61
C MET A 1 58.13 25.94 56.39
N GLY A 2 57.20 26.05 57.36
CA GLY A 2 55.85 25.51 57.21
C GLY A 2 54.91 26.23 56.23
N PHE A 3 55.05 27.56 56.04
CA PHE A 3 54.15 28.34 55.16
C PHE A 3 54.30 27.95 53.68
N ILE A 4 55.53 27.81 53.19
CA ILE A 4 55.82 27.45 51.80
C ILE A 4 55.32 26.02 51.49
N ALA A 5 55.47 25.09 52.44
CA ALA A 5 54.94 23.74 52.32
C ALA A 5 53.40 23.71 52.21
N GLY A 6 52.70 24.55 52.97
CA GLY A 6 51.24 24.68 52.89
C GLY A 6 50.74 25.21 51.55
N VAL A 7 51.44 26.19 50.96
CA VAL A 7 51.09 26.75 49.64
C VAL A 7 51.26 25.71 48.53
N ILE A 8 52.35 24.94 48.54
CA ILE A 8 52.60 23.87 47.56
C ILE A 8 51.50 22.79 47.66
N LEU A 9 51.14 22.41 48.88
CA LEU A 9 50.13 21.38 49.12
C LEU A 9 48.73 21.85 48.68
N GLY A 10 48.38 23.12 48.94
CA GLY A 10 47.13 23.72 48.47
C GLY A 10 47.01 23.77 46.94
N ILE A 11 48.08 24.12 46.24
CA ILE A 11 48.10 24.11 44.76
C ILE A 11 47.95 22.69 44.22
N ALA A 12 48.65 21.70 44.81
CA ALA A 12 48.55 20.31 44.40
C ALA A 12 47.12 19.76 44.58
N VAL A 13 46.47 20.07 45.69
CA VAL A 13 45.07 19.68 45.95
C VAL A 13 44.11 20.40 44.99
N GLY A 14 44.29 21.70 44.74
CA GLY A 14 43.49 22.45 43.78
C GLY A 14 43.56 21.87 42.37
N LEU A 15 44.77 21.54 41.90
CA LEU A 15 44.96 20.89 40.60
C LEU A 15 44.35 19.48 40.54
N ALA A 16 44.48 18.69 41.62
CA ALA A 16 43.88 17.36 41.70
C ALA A 16 42.34 17.40 41.59
N ILE A 17 41.70 18.38 42.24
CA ILE A 17 40.24 18.57 42.16
C ILE A 17 39.83 18.96 40.75
N ILE A 18 40.53 19.90 40.10
CA ILE A 18 40.24 20.32 38.72
C ILE A 18 40.35 19.13 37.76
N VAL A 19 41.42 18.34 37.85
CA VAL A 19 41.62 17.15 37.00
C VAL A 19 40.52 16.10 37.26
N GLY A 20 40.13 15.90 38.52
CA GLY A 20 39.05 14.99 38.90
C GLY A 20 37.71 15.39 38.29
N LEU A 21 37.37 16.68 38.36
CA LEU A 21 36.13 17.22 37.79
C LEU A 21 36.14 17.12 36.25
N VAL A 22 37.21 17.55 35.58
CA VAL A 22 37.34 17.46 34.11
C VAL A 22 37.22 16.03 33.62
N ARG A 23 37.86 15.07 34.32
CA ARG A 23 37.78 13.64 33.96
C ARG A 23 36.37 13.08 34.17
N SER A 24 35.71 13.48 35.25
CA SER A 24 34.32 13.09 35.55
C SER A 24 33.35 13.63 34.50
N GLU A 25 33.46 14.91 34.14
CA GLU A 25 32.64 15.55 33.12
C GLU A 25 32.87 14.95 31.73
N ASN A 26 34.12 14.72 31.35
CA ASN A 26 34.45 14.12 30.06
C ASN A 26 33.96 12.65 29.97
N SER A 27 34.04 11.89 31.06
CA SER A 27 33.49 10.52 31.12
C SER A 27 31.96 10.51 30.99
N ARG A 28 31.28 11.46 31.65
CA ARG A 28 29.82 11.64 31.51
C ARG A 28 29.42 12.08 30.11
N SER A 29 30.23 12.93 29.46
CA SER A 29 29.99 13.41 28.10
C SER A 29 30.08 12.28 27.07
N LYS A 30 31.14 11.45 27.15
CA LYS A 30 31.33 10.31 26.25
C LYS A 30 30.16 9.31 26.29
N ARG A 31 29.63 9.02 27.48
CA ARG A 31 28.45 8.14 27.60
C ARG A 31 27.22 8.70 26.88
N ARG A 32 27.03 10.03 26.89
CA ARG A 32 25.92 10.68 26.19
C ARG A 32 26.12 10.66 24.68
N SER A 33 27.34 10.88 24.19
CA SER A 33 27.63 10.80 22.76
C SER A 33 27.47 9.37 22.22
N ASP A 34 27.87 8.36 22.99
CA ASP A 34 27.76 6.96 22.55
C ASP A 34 26.30 6.53 22.47
N LEU A 35 25.50 6.84 23.49
CA LEU A 35 24.07 6.57 23.49
C LEU A 35 23.36 7.33 22.36
N ALA A 36 23.68 8.62 22.15
CA ALA A 36 23.12 9.40 21.05
C ALA A 36 23.49 8.83 19.68
N THR A 37 24.72 8.33 19.52
CA THR A 37 25.18 7.70 18.27
C THR A 37 24.44 6.39 18.02
N ILE A 38 24.24 5.58 19.06
CA ILE A 38 23.47 4.33 18.98
C ILE A 38 22.01 4.63 18.63
N ILE A 39 21.36 5.58 19.30
CA ILE A 39 19.98 5.98 18.97
C ILE A 39 19.90 6.53 17.55
N ALA A 40 20.85 7.35 17.12
CA ALA A 40 20.88 7.86 15.75
C ALA A 40 21.12 6.76 14.70
N ALA A 41 21.93 5.75 15.04
CA ALA A 41 22.14 4.58 14.19
C ALA A 41 20.88 3.72 14.11
N PHE A 42 20.20 3.47 15.24
CA PHE A 42 18.92 2.77 15.27
C PHE A 42 17.81 3.54 14.53
N ALA A 43 17.74 4.86 14.68
CA ALA A 43 16.77 5.69 13.97
C ALA A 43 17.01 5.74 12.46
N ARG A 44 18.25 5.50 12.01
CA ARG A 44 18.60 5.39 10.58
C ARG A 44 18.44 3.98 10.03
N MET A 45 18.21 2.98 10.89
CA MET A 45 18.09 1.60 10.46
C MET A 45 16.75 1.38 9.79
N THR A 46 16.77 1.00 8.51
CA THR A 46 15.56 0.72 7.75
C THR A 46 14.96 -0.63 8.15
N VAL A 47 13.68 -0.82 7.84
CA VAL A 47 12.91 -2.04 8.16
C VAL A 47 13.61 -3.30 7.63
N GLU A 48 14.35 -3.19 6.52
CA GLU A 48 15.07 -4.31 5.91
C GLU A 48 16.28 -4.78 6.73
N ASP A 49 17.04 -3.87 7.33
CA ASP A 49 18.20 -4.23 8.14
C ASP A 49 17.78 -4.72 9.53
N SER A 50 16.69 -4.20 10.08
CA SER A 50 16.10 -4.77 11.30
C SER A 50 15.69 -6.24 11.08
N ARG A 51 15.16 -6.59 9.89
CA ARG A 51 14.71 -7.96 9.55
C ARG A 51 15.86 -8.96 9.50
N LYS A 52 17.09 -8.50 9.25
CA LYS A 52 18.29 -9.34 9.27
C LYS A 52 18.82 -9.57 10.68
N LEU A 53 18.54 -8.65 11.60
CA LEU A 53 19.09 -8.70 12.96
C LEU A 53 18.16 -9.36 13.98
N LEU A 54 16.85 -9.34 13.76
CA LEU A 54 15.86 -9.86 14.71
C LEU A 54 15.10 -11.08 14.15
N PRO A 55 14.96 -12.16 14.93
CA PRO A 55 14.09 -13.27 14.58
C PRO A 55 12.63 -12.81 14.39
N PRO A 56 11.86 -13.39 13.46
CA PRO A 56 10.47 -13.02 13.18
C PRO A 56 9.54 -13.04 14.40
N GLU A 57 9.87 -13.85 15.42
CA GLU A 57 9.05 -14.06 16.62
C GLU A 57 9.01 -12.85 17.56
N TYR A 58 10.00 -11.95 17.51
CA TYR A 58 10.07 -10.77 18.39
C TYR A 58 9.59 -9.49 17.71
N TYR A 59 9.00 -9.60 16.52
CA TYR A 59 8.51 -8.43 15.80
C TYR A 59 7.17 -7.94 16.34
N PRO A 60 7.07 -6.64 16.68
CA PRO A 60 5.78 -6.04 16.95
C PRO A 60 4.90 -6.07 15.70
N SER A 61 3.59 -6.33 15.86
CA SER A 61 2.61 -6.47 14.77
C SER A 61 2.49 -5.26 13.83
N TRP A 62 2.88 -4.07 14.29
CA TRP A 62 2.86 -2.81 13.55
C TRP A 62 4.10 -2.62 12.66
N VAL A 63 5.18 -3.37 12.91
CA VAL A 63 6.40 -3.36 12.10
C VAL A 63 6.39 -4.48 11.04
N THR A 64 5.55 -5.51 11.23
CA THR A 64 5.28 -6.58 10.25
C THR A 64 4.19 -6.20 9.26
N PHE A 65 4.06 -4.91 8.95
CA PHE A 65 3.03 -4.36 8.05
C PHE A 65 2.94 -5.14 6.74
N SER A 66 4.07 -5.59 6.16
CA SER A 66 4.07 -6.41 4.95
C SER A 66 3.38 -7.78 5.08
N GLN A 67 3.40 -8.41 6.26
CA GLN A 67 2.68 -9.67 6.47
C GLN A 67 1.18 -9.43 6.70
N LEU A 68 0.82 -8.37 7.43
CA LEU A 68 -0.58 -7.97 7.60
C LEU A 68 -1.22 -7.51 6.30
N GLN A 69 -0.49 -6.76 5.46
CA GLN A 69 -0.91 -6.37 4.11
C GLN A 69 -1.18 -7.60 3.23
N LYS A 70 -0.29 -8.61 3.26
CA LYS A 70 -0.52 -9.86 2.52
C LYS A 70 -1.72 -10.64 3.04
N LEU A 71 -1.93 -10.69 4.35
CA LEU A 71 -3.06 -11.40 4.94
C LEU A 71 -4.38 -10.68 4.62
N SER A 72 -4.42 -9.35 4.70
CA SER A 72 -5.61 -8.56 4.35
C SER A 72 -5.94 -8.67 2.87
N LEU A 73 -4.93 -8.65 1.98
CA LEU A 73 -5.11 -8.89 0.54
C LEU A 73 -5.70 -10.28 0.26
N ASN A 74 -5.18 -11.33 0.89
CA ASN A 74 -5.71 -12.68 0.72
C ASN A 74 -7.16 -12.82 1.19
N TRP A 75 -7.48 -12.23 2.36
CA TRP A 75 -8.84 -12.18 2.87
C TRP A 75 -9.76 -11.40 1.91
N LEU A 76 -9.33 -10.22 1.46
CA LEU A 76 -10.08 -9.35 0.56
C LEU A 76 -10.34 -10.05 -0.78
N ASN A 77 -9.33 -10.68 -1.37
CA ASN A 77 -9.45 -11.45 -2.61
C ASN A 77 -10.42 -12.63 -2.45
N THR A 78 -10.38 -13.32 -1.30
CA THR A 78 -11.30 -14.42 -1.01
C THR A 78 -12.74 -13.94 -0.89
N HIS A 79 -12.97 -12.80 -0.22
CA HIS A 79 -14.29 -12.20 -0.11
C HIS A 79 -14.78 -11.68 -1.46
N LEU A 80 -13.92 -10.99 -2.22
CA LEU A 80 -14.23 -10.48 -3.55
C LEU A 80 -14.66 -11.62 -4.48
N THR A 81 -13.95 -12.74 -4.47
CA THR A 81 -14.30 -13.93 -5.26
C THR A 81 -15.68 -14.48 -4.90
N LYS A 82 -16.06 -14.46 -3.61
CA LYS A 82 -17.38 -14.93 -3.16
C LYS A 82 -18.51 -13.99 -3.56
N ILE A 83 -18.28 -12.68 -3.56
CA ILE A 83 -19.29 -11.68 -3.93
C ILE A 83 -19.34 -11.40 -5.43
N TRP A 84 -18.29 -11.77 -6.17
CA TRP A 84 -18.15 -11.55 -7.61
C TRP A 84 -19.37 -11.92 -8.44
N PRO A 85 -20.08 -13.06 -8.24
CA PRO A 85 -21.28 -13.35 -9.03
C PRO A 85 -22.34 -12.24 -8.92
N TYR A 86 -22.54 -11.69 -7.73
CA TYR A 86 -23.50 -10.59 -7.50
C TYR A 86 -22.99 -9.27 -8.07
N VAL A 87 -21.69 -9.00 -7.94
CA VAL A 87 -21.06 -7.80 -8.53
C VAL A 87 -21.13 -7.85 -10.04
N ASN A 88 -20.83 -9.01 -10.65
CA ASN A 88 -20.92 -9.23 -12.09
C ASN A 88 -22.34 -9.01 -12.59
N GLU A 89 -23.37 -9.50 -11.90
CA GLU A 89 -24.77 -9.27 -12.27
C GLU A 89 -25.12 -7.78 -12.21
N ALA A 90 -24.88 -7.12 -11.07
CA ALA A 90 -25.21 -5.71 -10.89
C ALA A 90 -24.43 -4.78 -11.84
N ALA A 91 -23.12 -5.01 -12.00
CA ALA A 91 -22.29 -4.23 -12.91
C ALA A 91 -22.68 -4.48 -14.38
N SER A 92 -23.09 -5.70 -14.72
CA SER A 92 -23.60 -6.01 -16.06
C SER A 92 -24.89 -5.25 -16.38
N GLU A 93 -25.82 -5.17 -15.42
CA GLU A 93 -27.04 -4.37 -15.58
C GLU A 93 -26.74 -2.88 -15.70
N LEU A 94 -25.84 -2.37 -14.85
CA LEU A 94 -25.45 -0.96 -14.87
C LEU A 94 -24.78 -0.58 -16.19
N ILE A 95 -23.87 -1.42 -16.69
CA ILE A 95 -23.19 -1.19 -17.97
C ILE A 95 -24.21 -1.24 -19.11
N LYS A 96 -25.15 -2.19 -19.12
CA LYS A 96 -26.22 -2.18 -20.12
C LYS A 96 -27.02 -0.87 -20.07
N ALA A 97 -27.47 -0.47 -18.88
CA ALA A 97 -28.26 0.76 -18.71
C ALA A 97 -27.51 2.03 -19.13
N SER A 98 -26.19 2.07 -18.94
CA SER A 98 -25.35 3.21 -19.33
C SER A 98 -24.88 3.17 -20.79
N ALA A 99 -24.60 1.98 -21.34
CA ALA A 99 -24.03 1.83 -22.68
C ALA A 99 -25.10 1.76 -23.78
N GLU A 100 -26.30 1.21 -23.52
CA GLU A 100 -27.41 1.23 -24.47
C GLU A 100 -27.76 2.64 -24.98
N PRO A 101 -27.93 3.68 -24.13
CA PRO A 101 -28.24 5.02 -24.62
C PRO A 101 -27.10 5.62 -25.45
N VAL A 102 -25.84 5.32 -25.11
CA VAL A 102 -24.67 5.77 -25.89
C VAL A 102 -24.68 5.09 -27.27
N LEU A 103 -24.96 3.80 -27.32
CA LEU A 103 -25.03 3.06 -28.58
C LEU A 103 -26.19 3.49 -29.47
N GLU A 104 -27.34 3.84 -28.88
CA GLU A 104 -28.47 4.44 -29.58
C GLU A 104 -28.10 5.81 -30.17
N GLN A 105 -27.34 6.62 -29.43
CA GLN A 105 -26.87 7.93 -29.90
C GLN A 105 -25.91 7.82 -31.10
N TYR A 106 -24.99 6.84 -31.08
CA TYR A 106 -24.02 6.62 -32.15
C TYR A 106 -24.50 5.62 -33.21
N ARG A 107 -25.80 5.30 -33.24
CA ARG A 107 -26.37 4.34 -34.17
C ARG A 107 -26.12 4.76 -35.63
N PRO A 108 -25.44 3.93 -36.45
CA PRO A 108 -25.37 4.14 -37.89
C PRO A 108 -26.76 4.01 -38.53
N MET A 109 -27.05 4.81 -39.55
CA MET A 109 -28.37 4.85 -40.23
C MET A 109 -28.87 3.49 -40.77
N ILE A 110 -27.95 2.54 -40.97
CA ILE A 110 -28.22 1.18 -41.49
C ILE A 110 -28.92 0.29 -40.43
N LEU A 111 -28.73 0.60 -39.14
CA LEU A 111 -29.27 -0.18 -38.03
C LEU A 111 -30.60 0.40 -37.54
N SER A 112 -31.49 -0.49 -37.09
CA SER A 112 -32.84 -0.19 -36.57
C SER A 112 -32.93 -0.33 -35.05
N SER A 113 -32.21 -1.29 -34.46
CA SER A 113 -32.05 -1.46 -33.00
C SER A 113 -30.68 -2.07 -32.70
N LEU A 114 -30.03 -1.67 -31.60
CA LEU A 114 -28.77 -2.24 -31.13
C LEU A 114 -28.92 -2.38 -29.62
N LYS A 115 -29.12 -3.61 -29.16
CA LYS A 115 -29.41 -3.92 -27.76
C LYS A 115 -28.44 -4.95 -27.24
N PHE A 116 -28.11 -4.90 -25.96
CA PHE A 116 -27.32 -5.96 -25.35
C PHE A 116 -28.23 -7.12 -24.95
N SER A 117 -28.10 -8.25 -25.63
CA SER A 117 -28.81 -9.47 -25.26
C SER A 117 -28.23 -10.05 -23.97
N LYS A 118 -26.90 -10.22 -23.94
CA LYS A 118 -26.16 -10.66 -22.75
C LYS A 118 -24.89 -9.84 -22.62
N PHE A 119 -24.60 -9.40 -21.41
CA PHE A 119 -23.34 -8.78 -21.06
C PHE A 119 -22.93 -9.44 -19.75
N THR A 120 -21.71 -9.97 -19.71
CA THR A 120 -21.08 -10.45 -18.49
C THR A 120 -19.63 -10.05 -18.49
N LEU A 121 -19.14 -9.65 -17.33
CA LEU A 121 -17.74 -9.30 -17.09
C LEU A 121 -16.85 -10.54 -17.00
N GLY A 122 -17.44 -11.73 -16.84
CA GLY A 122 -16.72 -13.01 -16.77
C GLY A 122 -16.81 -13.64 -15.39
N THR A 123 -16.30 -14.86 -15.27
CA THR A 123 -16.33 -15.64 -14.02
C THR A 123 -15.14 -15.36 -13.11
N VAL A 124 -14.10 -14.70 -13.64
CA VAL A 124 -12.86 -14.40 -12.93
C VAL A 124 -12.98 -13.05 -12.23
N ALA A 125 -12.87 -13.07 -10.90
CA ALA A 125 -12.86 -11.86 -10.08
C ALA A 125 -11.50 -11.13 -10.17
N PRO A 126 -11.48 -9.79 -10.00
CA PRO A 126 -10.25 -9.03 -9.85
C PRO A 126 -9.43 -9.53 -8.66
N GLN A 127 -8.12 -9.39 -8.73
CA GLN A 127 -7.21 -9.66 -7.62
C GLN A 127 -6.47 -8.40 -7.23
N PHE A 128 -6.42 -8.14 -5.92
CA PHE A 128 -5.57 -7.11 -5.36
C PHE A 128 -4.17 -7.69 -5.13
N THR A 129 -3.18 -7.08 -5.76
CA THR A 129 -1.77 -7.50 -5.74
C THR A 129 -0.94 -6.72 -4.72
N GLY A 130 -1.35 -5.50 -4.38
CA GLY A 130 -0.60 -4.61 -3.51
C GLY A 130 -1.52 -3.64 -2.79
N VAL A 131 -1.15 -3.26 -1.57
CA VAL A 131 -1.83 -2.22 -0.79
C VAL A 131 -0.77 -1.40 -0.08
N SER A 132 -0.80 -0.07 -0.24
CA SER A 132 0.09 0.88 0.42
C SER A 132 -0.76 1.89 1.19
N ILE A 133 -0.43 2.13 2.44
CA ILE A 133 -1.12 3.13 3.25
C ILE A 133 -0.11 4.23 3.54
N ILE A 134 -0.41 5.41 3.00
CA ILE A 134 0.39 6.61 3.13
C ILE A 134 -0.35 7.50 4.14
N GLU A 135 0.19 7.57 5.35
CA GLU A 135 -0.31 8.48 6.37
C GLU A 135 0.21 9.89 6.08
N ASN A 136 -0.65 10.74 5.52
CA ASN A 136 -0.34 12.14 5.26
C ASN A 136 -0.76 12.99 6.46
N GLY A 137 0.04 12.92 7.53
CA GLY A 137 -0.04 13.85 8.68
C GLY A 137 -1.45 14.09 9.24
N GLU A 138 -1.72 15.34 9.66
CA GLU A 138 -2.95 15.72 10.38
C GLU A 138 -4.26 15.63 9.58
N SER A 139 -4.22 15.39 8.25
CA SER A 139 -5.40 15.60 7.39
C SER A 139 -5.82 14.42 6.51
N GLY A 140 -5.28 13.22 6.70
CA GLY A 140 -5.89 12.03 6.12
C GLY A 140 -4.98 10.81 5.99
N ILE A 141 -5.64 9.66 5.83
CA ILE A 141 -5.01 8.40 5.48
C ILE A 141 -5.28 8.17 4.01
N THR A 142 -4.24 8.17 3.18
CA THR A 142 -4.34 7.82 1.75
C THR A 142 -4.01 6.34 1.61
N MET A 143 -4.91 5.58 1.00
CA MET A 143 -4.72 4.16 0.76
C MET A 143 -4.62 3.94 -0.75
N GLU A 144 -3.49 3.46 -1.20
CA GLU A 144 -3.25 3.05 -2.58
C GLU A 144 -3.45 1.54 -2.72
N LEU A 145 -4.22 1.12 -3.70
CA LEU A 145 -4.57 -0.27 -3.93
C LEU A 145 -4.27 -0.67 -5.37
N GLU A 146 -3.40 -1.65 -5.53
CA GLU A 146 -3.08 -2.21 -6.84
C GLU A 146 -4.01 -3.37 -7.15
N MET A 147 -4.78 -3.24 -8.24
CA MET A 147 -5.72 -4.24 -8.72
C MET A 147 -5.30 -4.71 -10.11
N ASN A 148 -5.30 -6.03 -10.30
CA ASN A 148 -5.18 -6.68 -11.59
C ASN A 148 -6.46 -7.49 -11.87
N TRP A 149 -6.96 -7.39 -13.09
CA TRP A 149 -8.12 -8.14 -13.54
C TRP A 149 -7.85 -8.75 -14.91
N ASP A 150 -7.76 -10.08 -14.94
CA ASP A 150 -7.71 -10.90 -16.15
C ASP A 150 -9.08 -11.57 -16.32
N GLY A 151 -10.01 -10.81 -16.89
CA GLY A 151 -11.40 -11.21 -17.05
C GLY A 151 -11.67 -11.82 -18.42
N ASN A 152 -12.64 -12.73 -18.47
CA ASN A 152 -13.18 -13.29 -19.71
C ASN A 152 -14.59 -12.75 -20.01
N PRO A 153 -14.75 -11.45 -20.33
CA PRO A 153 -16.05 -10.89 -20.62
C PRO A 153 -16.67 -11.52 -21.87
N SER A 154 -17.97 -11.74 -21.82
CA SER A 154 -18.75 -12.17 -22.97
C SER A 154 -19.87 -11.18 -23.23
N ILE A 155 -19.78 -10.52 -24.39
CA ILE A 155 -20.72 -9.49 -24.80
C ILE A 155 -21.46 -10.01 -26.04
N VAL A 156 -22.78 -10.18 -25.91
CA VAL A 156 -23.67 -10.58 -27.00
C VAL A 156 -24.60 -9.42 -27.32
N LEU A 157 -24.42 -8.87 -28.51
CA LEU A 157 -25.20 -7.78 -29.06
C LEU A 157 -26.24 -8.35 -30.03
N ASP A 158 -27.49 -7.94 -29.85
CA ASP A 158 -28.55 -8.20 -30.84
C ASP A 158 -28.72 -6.96 -31.71
N ILE A 159 -28.35 -7.09 -32.98
CA ILE A 159 -28.40 -6.01 -33.95
C ILE A 159 -29.56 -6.25 -34.89
N LYS A 160 -30.56 -5.36 -34.88
CA LYS A 160 -31.64 -5.35 -35.86
C LYS A 160 -31.33 -4.35 -36.94
N THR A 161 -31.26 -4.80 -38.18
CA THR A 161 -31.11 -3.94 -39.36
C THR A 161 -32.46 -3.42 -39.84
N ARG A 162 -32.48 -2.31 -40.61
CA ARG A 162 -33.74 -1.76 -41.17
C ARG A 162 -34.45 -2.70 -42.15
N VAL A 163 -33.74 -3.67 -42.71
CA VAL A 163 -34.28 -4.72 -43.59
C VAL A 163 -34.89 -5.90 -42.82
N GLY A 164 -35.02 -5.80 -41.49
CA GLY A 164 -35.69 -6.80 -40.66
C GLY A 164 -34.82 -8.01 -40.28
N LEU A 165 -33.55 -8.04 -40.69
CA LEU A 165 -32.60 -9.07 -40.27
C LEU A 165 -32.06 -8.75 -38.88
N ALA A 166 -32.22 -9.70 -37.96
CA ALA A 166 -31.60 -9.70 -36.64
C ALA A 166 -30.32 -10.56 -36.69
N LEU A 167 -29.18 -9.95 -36.37
CA LEU A 167 -27.88 -10.62 -36.34
C LEU A 167 -27.32 -10.56 -34.91
N PRO A 168 -27.25 -11.68 -34.20
CA PRO A 168 -26.54 -11.74 -32.93
C PRO A 168 -25.03 -11.72 -33.21
N VAL A 169 -24.34 -10.72 -32.69
CA VAL A 169 -22.88 -10.63 -32.73
C VAL A 169 -22.35 -10.90 -31.33
N GLN A 170 -21.52 -11.94 -31.21
CA GLN A 170 -20.82 -12.23 -29.97
C GLN A 170 -19.38 -11.73 -30.07
N MET A 171 -19.00 -10.89 -29.12
CA MET A 171 -17.61 -10.47 -28.91
C MET A 171 -17.09 -11.25 -27.70
N GLN A 172 -16.03 -12.03 -27.92
CA GLN A 172 -15.34 -12.77 -26.87
C GLN A 172 -13.87 -12.39 -26.95
N ASN A 173 -13.44 -11.53 -26.02
CA ASN A 173 -12.06 -11.05 -25.91
C ASN A 173 -11.60 -11.22 -24.47
N ASP A 174 -10.34 -11.60 -24.30
CA ASP A 174 -9.67 -11.57 -23.01
C ASP A 174 -9.37 -10.10 -22.64
N LEU A 175 -9.85 -9.65 -21.48
CA LEU A 175 -9.71 -8.27 -21.03
C LEU A 175 -8.78 -8.23 -19.82
N ASN A 176 -7.59 -7.68 -20.04
CA ASN A 176 -6.59 -7.45 -19.00
C ASN A 176 -6.64 -5.99 -18.57
N ILE A 177 -6.99 -5.74 -17.31
CA ILE A 177 -7.04 -4.40 -16.70
C ILE A 177 -6.10 -4.35 -15.51
N TYR A 178 -5.16 -3.42 -15.57
CA TYR A 178 -4.28 -3.06 -14.46
C TYR A 178 -4.68 -1.68 -13.97
N CYS A 179 -4.97 -1.55 -12.68
CA CYS A 179 -5.38 -0.29 -12.07
C CYS A 179 -4.64 -0.08 -10.74
N ILE A 180 -4.22 1.16 -10.50
CA ILE A 180 -3.69 1.63 -9.23
C ILE A 180 -4.70 2.67 -8.74
N LEU A 181 -5.40 2.33 -7.66
CA LEU A 181 -6.48 3.12 -7.05
C LEU A 181 -5.96 3.90 -5.85
#